data_AF-A0A9D2DZ57-F1
#
_entry.id   AF-A0A9D2DZ57-F1
#
_cell.length_a   1.000
_cell.length_b   1.000
_cell.length_c   1.000
_cell.angle_alpha   90.00
_cell.angle_beta   90.00
_cell.angle_gamma   90.00
#
_symmetry.space_group_name_H-M   'P 1'
#
loop_
_entity.id
_entity.type
_entity.pdbx_description
1 polymer ?
#
loop_
_entity_poly.entity_id
_entity_poly.type
_entity_poly.pdbx_seq_one_letter_code
_entity_poly.pdbx_strand_id
1 'polypeptide(L)'
;MRKTKLFAALLLLSATSMCAYAENFDTQILRAKLPSYVDISAETEIQEQNINPQTGNLESCFSSVFTVKANDKLNLYLHAKTNTNSGYDNAFFQKGENVYVILSNIDHKPNSSSIADIKTGSATPENNPNAIAYPVMGVILGGATTSETKYNSAKNQYEFSVNPGITTATTTVSPSVDSSTYSYNDRAGTYEAYVTLTDTTT
;
A
#
# COMPACT_ATOMS: atom_id res chain seq x y z
N MET A 1 8.41 88.37 -60.11
CA MET A 1 8.17 86.92 -59.94
C MET A 1 6.89 86.70 -59.13
N ARG A 2 6.05 85.78 -59.64
CA ARG A 2 4.92 85.01 -59.08
C ARG A 2 4.29 85.32 -57.70
N LYS A 3 2.94 85.45 -57.76
CA LYS A 3 1.83 84.97 -56.89
C LYS A 3 2.23 83.90 -55.84
N THR A 4 1.62 83.71 -54.66
CA THR A 4 0.18 83.58 -54.33
C THR A 4 0.02 83.39 -52.79
N LYS A 5 -1.19 83.64 -52.29
CA LYS A 5 -1.75 83.40 -50.94
C LYS A 5 -1.56 81.95 -50.44
N LEU A 6 -1.67 81.70 -49.11
CA LEU A 6 -2.87 81.10 -48.46
C LEU A 6 -2.53 80.41 -47.09
N PHE A 7 -3.30 80.82 -46.08
CA PHE A 7 -3.84 80.16 -44.88
C PHE A 7 -3.21 78.91 -44.21
N ALA A 8 -3.19 79.04 -42.87
CA ALA A 8 -3.70 78.14 -41.82
C ALA A 8 -3.07 76.76 -41.59
N ALA A 9 -2.70 76.49 -40.32
CA ALA A 9 -3.57 75.73 -39.42
C ALA A 9 -3.06 75.75 -37.97
N LEU A 10 -4.00 76.04 -37.07
CA LEU A 10 -3.97 75.84 -35.62
C LEU A 10 -3.90 74.33 -35.29
N LEU A 11 -3.15 73.91 -34.28
CA LEU A 11 -3.61 72.84 -33.39
C LEU A 11 -2.96 72.91 -32.00
N LEU A 12 -3.82 72.94 -30.99
CA LEU A 12 -3.53 72.80 -29.57
C LEU A 12 -3.19 71.35 -29.19
N LEU A 13 -2.47 71.25 -28.07
CA LEU A 13 -2.45 70.17 -27.07
C LEU A 13 -2.22 68.72 -27.55
N SER A 14 -1.15 68.13 -27.06
CA SER A 14 -1.30 67.09 -26.03
C SER A 14 0.06 66.75 -25.42
N ALA A 15 0.12 66.80 -24.09
CA ALA A 15 1.16 66.14 -23.34
C ALA A 15 1.10 64.64 -23.69
N THR A 16 2.06 64.13 -24.45
CA THR A 16 2.23 62.69 -24.61
C THR A 16 2.85 62.16 -23.34
N SER A 17 1.97 61.81 -22.40
CA SER A 17 2.02 60.60 -21.60
C SER A 17 3.41 59.95 -21.50
N MET A 18 4.16 60.26 -20.43
CA MET A 18 5.02 59.24 -19.86
C MET A 18 4.10 58.17 -19.28
N CYS A 19 3.77 57.19 -20.12
CA CYS A 19 3.16 55.97 -19.68
C CYS A 19 4.18 55.21 -18.82
N ALA A 20 3.71 54.83 -17.63
CA ALA A 20 4.00 53.59 -16.94
C ALA A 20 5.47 53.23 -16.66
N TYR A 21 5.87 53.39 -15.39
CA TYR A 21 6.63 52.36 -14.68
C TYR A 21 5.98 52.12 -13.32
N ALA A 22 4.77 51.57 -13.35
CA ALA A 22 4.11 50.98 -12.19
C ALA A 22 3.87 49.49 -12.45
N GLU A 23 4.86 48.78 -13.01
CA GLU A 23 4.85 47.33 -13.14
C GLU A 23 6.10 46.79 -12.44
N ASN A 24 6.16 46.81 -11.11
CA ASN A 24 7.05 45.91 -10.35
C ASN A 24 6.83 45.90 -8.83
N PHE A 25 5.59 46.06 -8.37
CA PHE A 25 5.21 45.68 -7.00
C PHE A 25 4.31 44.45 -6.96
N ASP A 26 4.14 43.77 -8.10
CA ASP A 26 3.46 42.48 -8.11
C ASP A 26 4.33 41.46 -7.39
N THR A 27 3.73 40.73 -6.45
CA THR A 27 4.38 39.67 -5.71
C THR A 27 4.90 38.61 -6.66
N GLN A 28 6.21 38.41 -6.67
CA GLN A 28 6.85 37.34 -7.43
C GLN A 28 6.60 36.01 -6.73
N ILE A 29 5.94 35.07 -7.42
CA ILE A 29 5.74 33.71 -6.91
C ILE A 29 6.84 32.81 -7.47
N LEU A 30 7.77 32.42 -6.60
CA LEU A 30 8.72 31.34 -6.88
C LEU A 30 8.05 30.01 -6.56
N ARG A 31 7.99 29.10 -7.54
CA ARG A 31 7.46 27.73 -7.34
C ARG A 31 8.45 26.71 -7.91
N ALA A 32 8.88 25.78 -7.07
CA ALA A 32 9.51 24.53 -7.52
C ALA A 32 8.42 23.45 -7.56
N LYS A 33 8.30 22.74 -8.69
CA LYS A 33 7.44 21.56 -8.80
C LYS A 33 8.34 20.33 -8.75
N LEU A 34 8.22 19.53 -7.70
CA LEU A 34 8.88 18.23 -7.63
C LEU A 34 8.14 17.23 -8.54
N PRO A 35 8.86 16.30 -9.19
CA PRO A 35 8.20 15.18 -9.86
C PRO A 35 7.54 14.25 -8.83
N SER A 36 6.62 13.42 -9.31
CA SER A 36 6.09 12.32 -8.53
C SER A 36 7.22 11.42 -8.06
N TYR A 37 7.19 11.07 -6.79
CA TYR A 37 8.18 10.24 -6.12
C TYR A 37 7.43 9.33 -5.17
N VAL A 38 7.80 8.04 -5.19
CA VAL A 38 7.30 7.00 -4.30
C VAL A 38 8.50 6.14 -3.90
N ASP A 39 8.66 5.93 -2.60
CA ASP A 39 9.61 5.00 -2.01
C ASP A 39 8.87 4.17 -0.96
N ILE A 40 8.84 2.85 -1.18
CA ILE A 40 8.22 1.88 -0.27
C ILE A 40 9.33 0.97 0.23
N SER A 41 9.52 0.95 1.54
CA SER A 41 10.55 0.17 2.21
C SER A 41 9.92 -0.68 3.30
N ALA A 42 10.26 -1.96 3.36
CA ALA A 42 9.91 -2.83 4.49
C ALA A 42 10.90 -2.59 5.64
N GLU A 43 10.41 -2.55 6.87
CA GLU A 43 11.29 -2.66 8.04
C GLU A 43 11.85 -4.08 8.10
N THR A 44 13.17 -4.21 8.12
CA THR A 44 13.88 -5.45 7.79
C THR A 44 14.09 -6.39 8.97
N GLU A 45 13.50 -6.11 10.13
CA GLU A 45 13.55 -7.04 11.25
C GLU A 45 12.61 -8.21 10.96
N ILE A 46 13.19 -9.37 10.63
CA ILE A 46 12.45 -10.62 10.54
C ILE A 46 11.87 -10.89 11.94
N GLN A 47 10.55 -10.83 12.05
CA GLN A 47 9.86 -11.22 13.28
C GLN A 47 9.57 -12.72 13.23
N GLU A 48 10.35 -13.50 13.98
CA GLU A 48 10.10 -14.92 14.19
C GLU A 48 9.20 -15.12 15.42
N GLN A 49 8.30 -16.10 15.35
CA GLN A 49 7.44 -16.53 16.46
C GLN A 49 7.39 -18.05 16.49
N ASN A 50 7.42 -18.63 17.69
CA ASN A 50 7.22 -20.07 17.86
C ASN A 50 5.75 -20.43 17.70
N ILE A 51 5.48 -21.51 16.98
CA ILE A 51 4.18 -22.17 16.94
C ILE A 51 4.13 -23.19 18.08
N ASN A 52 3.17 -23.06 18.98
CA ASN A 52 2.91 -24.02 20.03
C ASN A 52 2.44 -25.35 19.40
N PRO A 53 3.19 -26.47 19.54
CA PRO A 53 2.92 -27.70 18.80
C PRO A 53 1.69 -28.48 19.30
N GLN A 54 1.01 -28.03 20.35
CA GLN A 54 -0.21 -28.64 20.87
C GLN A 54 -1.46 -27.90 20.39
N THR A 55 -1.33 -26.61 20.06
CA THR A 55 -2.48 -25.73 19.78
C THR A 55 -2.39 -25.02 18.44
N GLY A 56 -1.22 -24.93 17.82
CA GLY A 56 -0.96 -24.14 16.63
C GLY A 56 -0.88 -22.63 16.90
N ASN A 57 -1.10 -22.17 18.13
CA ASN A 57 -1.04 -20.75 18.46
C ASN A 57 0.39 -20.22 18.48
N LEU A 58 0.56 -18.93 18.19
CA LEU A 58 1.82 -18.22 18.36
C LEU A 58 1.98 -17.74 19.81
N GLU A 59 3.23 -17.54 20.24
CA GLU A 59 3.54 -16.95 21.55
C GLU A 59 3.11 -15.48 21.65
N SER A 60 3.24 -14.73 20.55
CA SER A 60 2.79 -13.34 20.46
C SER A 60 2.38 -12.98 19.02
N CYS A 61 1.79 -11.79 18.85
CA CYS A 61 1.54 -11.24 17.52
C CYS A 61 2.87 -11.03 16.79
N PHE A 62 2.86 -11.13 15.46
CA PHE A 62 3.94 -10.58 14.64
C PHE A 62 3.36 -9.63 13.60
N SER A 63 4.17 -8.64 13.23
CA SER A 63 3.77 -7.54 12.37
C SER A 63 4.74 -7.37 11.21
N SER A 64 4.20 -7.03 10.04
CA SER A 64 4.97 -6.45 8.95
C SER A 64 4.75 -4.94 8.93
N VAL A 65 5.84 -4.19 8.80
CA VAL A 65 5.81 -2.73 8.77
C VAL A 65 6.44 -2.25 7.47
N PHE A 66 5.74 -1.36 6.77
CA PHE A 66 6.24 -0.68 5.59
C PHE A 66 6.25 0.83 5.82
N THR A 67 7.35 1.48 5.48
CA THR A 67 7.44 2.94 5.38
C THR A 67 7.25 3.37 3.93
N VAL A 68 6.28 4.26 3.71
CA VAL A 68 5.96 4.87 2.41
C VAL A 68 6.31 6.35 2.46
N LYS A 69 7.12 6.80 1.50
CA LYS A 69 7.40 8.23 1.27
C LYS A 69 6.86 8.61 -0.10
N ALA A 70 5.97 9.58 -0.16
CA ALA A 70 5.36 10.02 -1.41
C ALA A 70 5.25 11.54 -1.52
N ASN A 71 5.46 12.09 -2.72
CA ASN A 71 5.22 13.52 -3.00
C ASN A 71 3.77 13.82 -3.40
N ASP A 72 3.04 12.81 -3.86
CA ASP A 72 1.66 12.89 -4.33
C ASP A 72 0.78 11.92 -3.55
N LYS A 73 -0.55 12.11 -3.65
CA LYS A 73 -1.51 11.14 -3.14
C LYS A 73 -1.35 9.82 -3.89
N LEU A 74 -1.30 8.71 -3.15
CA LEU A 74 -1.01 7.38 -3.69
C LEU A 74 -2.08 6.37 -3.28
N ASN A 75 -2.47 5.49 -4.21
CA ASN A 75 -3.24 4.29 -3.88
C ASN A 75 -2.25 3.13 -3.71
N LEU A 76 -2.47 2.34 -2.67
CA LEU A 76 -1.58 1.27 -2.27
C LEU A 76 -2.35 -0.04 -2.13
N TYR A 77 -1.64 -1.12 -2.44
CA TYR A 77 -2.15 -2.48 -2.46
C TYR A 77 -1.22 -3.38 -1.65
N LEU A 78 -1.76 -3.95 -0.57
CA LEU A 78 -1.04 -4.91 0.27
C LEU A 78 -1.56 -6.32 -0.02
N HIS A 79 -0.72 -7.18 -0.57
CA HIS A 79 -1.05 -8.57 -0.83
C HIS A 79 -0.04 -9.50 -0.15
N ALA A 80 -0.41 -10.76 -0.01
CA ALA A 80 0.49 -11.79 0.50
C ALA A 80 0.46 -13.02 -0.40
N LYS A 81 1.60 -13.69 -0.53
CA LYS A 81 1.74 -14.97 -1.24
C LYS A 81 2.43 -15.99 -0.36
N THR A 82 2.10 -17.26 -0.54
CA THR A 82 2.76 -18.37 0.15
C THR A 82 3.25 -19.40 -0.85
N ASN A 83 4.31 -20.12 -0.51
CA ASN A 83 4.97 -21.06 -1.39
C ASN A 83 4.26 -22.43 -1.37
N THR A 84 4.20 -23.07 -2.52
CA THR A 84 3.61 -24.39 -2.75
C THR A 84 4.50 -25.20 -3.69
N ASN A 85 4.20 -26.49 -3.88
CA ASN A 85 4.92 -27.33 -4.85
C ASN A 85 4.81 -26.82 -6.30
N SER A 86 3.82 -25.97 -6.61
CA SER A 86 3.57 -25.43 -7.95
C SER A 86 3.99 -23.96 -8.11
N GLY A 87 4.64 -23.36 -7.11
CA GLY A 87 5.02 -21.94 -7.11
C GLY A 87 4.31 -21.18 -5.99
N TYR A 88 3.72 -20.03 -6.31
CA TYR A 88 3.09 -19.17 -5.30
C TYR A 88 1.58 -19.13 -5.45
N ASP A 89 0.88 -19.22 -4.31
CA ASP A 89 -0.55 -18.92 -4.20
C ASP A 89 -0.79 -17.68 -3.35
N ASN A 90 -1.93 -17.01 -3.56
CA ASN A 90 -2.36 -15.91 -2.67
C ASN A 90 -2.51 -16.44 -1.24
N ALA A 91 -1.89 -15.76 -0.28
CA ALA A 91 -1.93 -16.14 1.13
C ALA A 91 -3.05 -15.41 1.89
N PHE A 92 -3.41 -14.20 1.48
CA PHE A 92 -4.58 -13.54 2.07
C PHE A 92 -5.88 -14.14 1.54
N PHE A 93 -6.86 -14.26 2.44
CA PHE A 93 -8.24 -14.61 2.11
C PHE A 93 -9.19 -14.07 3.19
N GLN A 94 -10.48 -13.98 2.85
CA GLN A 94 -11.51 -13.56 3.79
C GLN A 94 -12.45 -14.74 4.10
N LYS A 95 -12.71 -14.97 5.40
CA LYS A 95 -13.64 -15.95 5.92
C LYS A 95 -14.60 -15.24 6.88
N GLY A 96 -15.84 -15.06 6.43
CA GLY A 96 -16.79 -14.17 7.12
C GLY A 96 -16.30 -12.73 7.11
N GLU A 97 -16.30 -12.07 8.27
CA GLU A 97 -15.83 -10.69 8.40
C GLU A 97 -14.30 -10.58 8.60
N ASN A 98 -13.65 -11.71 8.89
CA ASN A 98 -12.22 -11.75 9.22
C ASN A 98 -11.36 -12.06 7.99
N VAL A 99 -10.23 -11.38 7.90
CA VAL A 99 -9.18 -11.67 6.93
C VAL A 99 -8.12 -12.53 7.60
N TYR A 100 -7.55 -13.46 6.85
CA TYR A 100 -6.54 -14.40 7.31
C TYR A 100 -5.34 -14.39 6.37
N VAL A 101 -4.20 -14.81 6.87
CA VAL A 101 -2.98 -15.10 6.09
C VAL A 101 -2.62 -16.57 6.24
N ILE A 102 -2.33 -17.22 5.12
CA ILE A 102 -1.86 -18.61 5.08
C ILE A 102 -0.34 -18.61 5.03
N LEU A 103 0.30 -19.31 5.96
CA LEU A 103 1.74 -19.57 5.96
C LEU A 103 1.98 -21.02 5.56
N SER A 104 2.97 -21.26 4.70
CA SER A 104 3.35 -22.60 4.25
C SER A 104 4.72 -22.99 4.78
N ASN A 105 4.91 -24.29 5.08
CA ASN A 105 6.22 -24.81 5.43
C ASN A 105 7.20 -24.70 4.24
N ILE A 106 8.41 -24.19 4.50
CA ILE A 106 9.41 -23.93 3.45
C ILE A 106 10.05 -25.21 2.88
N ASP A 107 10.27 -26.20 3.73
CA ASP A 107 10.95 -27.46 3.38
C ASP A 107 9.94 -28.53 2.94
N HIS A 108 8.71 -28.42 3.43
CA HIS A 108 7.62 -29.36 3.19
C HIS A 108 6.43 -28.66 2.54
N LYS A 109 6.67 -28.11 1.35
CA LYS A 109 5.71 -27.26 0.66
C LYS A 109 4.36 -27.98 0.46
N PRO A 110 3.23 -27.33 0.78
CA PRO A 110 1.90 -27.85 0.50
C PRO A 110 1.61 -27.85 -1.01
N ASN A 111 0.54 -28.52 -1.40
CA ASN A 111 -0.03 -28.38 -2.74
C ASN A 111 -0.97 -27.17 -2.81
N SER A 112 -1.18 -26.59 -3.98
CA SER A 112 -2.17 -25.51 -4.15
C SER A 112 -3.60 -25.90 -3.75
N SER A 113 -3.95 -27.18 -3.83
CA SER A 113 -5.23 -27.70 -3.34
C SER A 113 -5.40 -27.53 -1.82
N SER A 114 -4.32 -27.63 -1.05
CA SER A 114 -4.31 -27.39 0.40
C SER A 114 -4.59 -25.93 0.73
N ILE A 115 -4.01 -25.01 -0.06
CA ILE A 115 -4.29 -23.57 0.07
C ILE A 115 -5.74 -23.27 -0.31
N ALA A 116 -6.27 -23.92 -1.34
CA ALA A 116 -7.67 -23.78 -1.75
C ALA A 116 -8.64 -24.32 -0.69
N ASP A 117 -8.32 -25.46 -0.05
CA ASP A 117 -9.12 -26.05 1.02
C ASP A 117 -9.27 -25.09 2.21
N ILE A 118 -8.16 -24.50 2.69
CA ILE A 118 -8.15 -23.47 3.74
C ILE A 118 -9.12 -22.32 3.42
N LYS A 119 -9.09 -21.84 2.17
CA LYS A 119 -9.90 -20.70 1.72
C LYS A 119 -11.40 -20.98 1.64
N THR A 120 -11.83 -22.24 1.69
CA THR A 120 -13.27 -22.58 1.75
C THR A 120 -13.91 -22.12 3.06
N GLY A 121 -13.11 -21.88 4.10
CA GLY A 121 -13.57 -21.58 5.44
C GLY A 121 -14.14 -22.78 6.21
N SER A 122 -14.11 -23.97 5.60
CA SER A 122 -14.54 -25.25 6.20
C SER A 122 -13.47 -26.33 6.08
N ALA A 123 -12.20 -25.91 6.09
CA ALA A 123 -11.06 -26.79 5.96
C ALA A 123 -11.01 -27.84 7.07
N THR A 124 -10.41 -28.97 6.73
CA THR A 124 -10.07 -30.03 7.70
C THR A 124 -8.57 -30.23 7.65
N PRO A 125 -7.84 -30.23 8.79
CA PRO A 125 -6.38 -30.22 8.79
C PRO A 125 -5.72 -31.34 7.95
N GLU A 126 -6.39 -32.48 7.78
CA GLU A 126 -5.94 -33.60 6.93
C GLU A 126 -5.81 -33.24 5.44
N ASN A 127 -6.58 -32.27 4.95
CA ASN A 127 -6.60 -31.84 3.55
C ASN A 127 -5.60 -30.71 3.26
N ASN A 128 -5.09 -30.06 4.30
CA ASN A 128 -4.20 -28.91 4.16
C ASN A 128 -2.82 -29.09 4.84
N PRO A 129 -2.13 -30.24 4.67
CA PRO A 129 -0.88 -30.51 5.37
C PRO A 129 0.16 -29.43 5.06
N ASN A 130 0.81 -28.94 6.11
CA ASN A 130 1.89 -27.95 6.08
C ASN A 130 1.47 -26.56 5.59
N ALA A 131 0.19 -26.20 5.74
CA ALA A 131 -0.32 -24.86 5.53
C ALA A 131 -1.22 -24.46 6.70
N ILE A 132 -0.94 -23.33 7.34
CA ILE A 132 -1.61 -22.88 8.57
C ILE A 132 -2.10 -21.45 8.38
N ALA A 133 -3.33 -21.14 8.80
CA ALA A 133 -3.91 -19.80 8.69
C ALA A 133 -4.00 -19.08 10.04
N TYR A 134 -3.68 -17.80 10.03
CA TYR A 134 -3.83 -16.91 11.18
C TYR A 134 -4.66 -15.68 10.81
N PRO A 135 -5.53 -15.17 11.71
CA PRO A 135 -6.26 -13.94 11.49
C PRO A 135 -5.30 -12.74 11.34
N VAL A 136 -5.62 -11.86 10.41
CA VAL A 136 -4.96 -10.57 10.22
C VAL A 136 -5.84 -9.51 10.87
N MET A 137 -5.29 -8.74 11.80
CA MET A 137 -5.99 -7.70 12.56
C MET A 137 -6.26 -6.42 11.75
N GLY A 138 -6.11 -6.48 10.42
CA GLY A 138 -6.18 -5.34 9.51
C GLY A 138 -4.82 -4.67 9.26
N VAL A 139 -4.88 -3.51 8.60
CA VAL A 139 -3.74 -2.65 8.32
C VAL A 139 -3.91 -1.35 9.10
N ILE A 140 -2.97 -1.05 10.00
CA ILE A 140 -2.96 0.18 10.79
C ILE A 140 -2.03 1.17 10.08
N LEU A 141 -2.55 2.34 9.77
CA LEU A 141 -1.79 3.40 9.11
C LEU A 141 -1.39 4.47 10.14
N GLY A 142 -0.10 4.78 10.21
CA GLY A 142 0.44 5.90 10.99
C GLY A 142 0.92 7.03 10.07
N GLY A 143 0.60 8.29 10.39
CA GLY A 143 1.00 9.45 9.59
C GLY A 143 -0.15 10.08 8.81
N ALA A 144 0.13 10.60 7.61
CA ALA A 144 -0.82 11.37 6.81
C ALA A 144 -1.68 10.49 5.88
N THR A 145 -2.90 10.15 6.30
CA THR A 145 -3.77 9.20 5.60
C THR A 145 -5.05 9.87 5.09
N THR A 146 -5.72 9.25 4.09
CA THR A 146 -6.99 9.79 3.53
C THR A 146 -8.15 8.83 3.52
N SER A 147 -7.91 7.54 3.69
CA SER A 147 -8.94 6.52 3.65
C SER A 147 -8.69 5.44 4.69
N GLU A 148 -9.80 4.85 5.13
CA GLU A 148 -9.78 3.60 5.88
C GLU A 148 -9.28 2.47 4.98
N THR A 149 -8.57 1.52 5.58
CA THR A 149 -8.06 0.34 4.89
C THR A 149 -9.21 -0.63 4.62
N LYS A 150 -9.34 -1.07 3.37
CA LYS A 150 -10.41 -2.00 2.97
C LYS A 150 -9.82 -3.27 2.38
N TYR A 151 -10.31 -4.43 2.81
CA TYR A 151 -10.00 -5.68 2.13
C TYR A 151 -10.85 -5.88 0.87
N ASN A 152 -10.20 -6.19 -0.25
CA ASN A 152 -10.83 -6.54 -1.51
C ASN A 152 -10.72 -8.05 -1.74
N SER A 153 -11.79 -8.78 -1.41
CA SER A 153 -11.84 -10.25 -1.52
C SER A 153 -11.73 -10.76 -2.95
N ALA A 154 -12.13 -9.99 -3.96
CA ALA A 154 -11.98 -10.37 -5.36
C ALA A 154 -10.50 -10.36 -5.82
N LYS A 155 -9.66 -9.56 -5.15
CA LYS A 155 -8.23 -9.42 -5.46
C LYS A 155 -7.30 -10.01 -4.39
N ASN A 156 -7.83 -10.45 -3.26
CA ASN A 156 -7.09 -10.96 -2.10
C ASN A 156 -6.02 -9.98 -1.56
N GLN A 157 -6.41 -8.71 -1.41
CA GLN A 157 -5.50 -7.64 -0.99
C GLN A 157 -6.21 -6.59 -0.15
N TYR A 158 -5.45 -5.87 0.68
CA TYR A 158 -5.92 -4.62 1.26
C TYR A 158 -5.63 -3.45 0.31
N GLU A 159 -6.57 -2.50 0.26
CA GLU A 159 -6.50 -1.29 -0.55
C GLU A 159 -6.66 -0.07 0.36
N PHE A 160 -5.80 0.93 0.18
CA PHE A 160 -5.85 2.20 0.93
C PHE A 160 -5.13 3.33 0.19
N SER A 161 -5.33 4.56 0.64
CA SER A 161 -4.75 5.75 0.03
C SER A 161 -4.07 6.65 1.06
N VAL A 162 -2.86 7.09 0.74
CA VAL A 162 -2.02 7.94 1.60
C VAL A 162 -1.86 9.34 0.99
N ASN A 163 -1.74 10.36 1.84
CA ASN A 163 -1.41 11.71 1.40
C ASN A 163 0.10 11.84 1.14
N PRO A 164 0.52 12.92 0.46
CA PRO A 164 1.93 13.32 0.41
C PRO A 164 2.55 13.36 1.82
N GLY A 165 3.79 12.88 1.93
CA GLY A 165 4.54 12.80 3.18
C GLY A 165 5.03 11.40 3.48
N ILE A 166 5.17 11.09 4.78
CA ILE A 166 5.62 9.80 5.29
C ILE A 166 4.43 9.11 5.95
N THR A 167 4.19 7.85 5.58
CA THR A 167 3.20 6.97 6.20
C THR A 167 3.84 5.65 6.57
N THR A 168 3.47 5.09 7.71
CA THR A 168 3.76 3.71 8.09
C THR A 168 2.52 2.86 7.91
N ALA A 169 2.65 1.69 7.30
CA ALA A 169 1.59 0.70 7.16
C ALA A 169 1.98 -0.56 7.91
N THR A 170 1.27 -0.85 9.00
CA THR A 170 1.53 -1.99 9.88
C THR A 170 0.42 -3.02 9.74
N THR A 171 0.77 -4.25 9.38
CA THR A 171 -0.17 -5.38 9.37
C THR A 171 0.18 -6.31 10.50
N THR A 172 -0.79 -6.66 11.35
CA THR A 172 -0.54 -7.51 12.52
C THR A 172 -1.28 -8.83 12.37
N VAL A 173 -0.56 -9.92 12.57
CA VAL A 173 -1.10 -11.28 12.60
C VAL A 173 -1.39 -11.66 14.06
N SER A 174 -2.61 -12.13 14.31
CA SER A 174 -3.07 -12.57 15.63
C SER A 174 -2.36 -13.87 16.05
N PRO A 175 -2.06 -14.06 17.34
CA PRO A 175 -1.45 -15.29 17.82
C PRO A 175 -2.40 -16.49 17.81
N SER A 176 -3.72 -16.26 17.78
CA SER A 176 -4.71 -17.34 17.76
C SER A 176 -4.85 -17.90 16.35
N VAL A 177 -4.53 -19.17 16.16
CA VAL A 177 -4.64 -19.85 14.87
C VAL A 177 -6.09 -20.07 14.45
N ASP A 178 -6.36 -20.16 13.14
CA ASP A 178 -7.60 -20.81 12.69
C ASP A 178 -7.46 -22.31 12.94
N SER A 179 -8.07 -22.77 14.04
CA SER A 179 -7.99 -24.15 14.51
C SER A 179 -8.43 -25.20 13.48
N SER A 180 -9.20 -24.82 12.43
CA SER A 180 -9.56 -25.73 11.35
C SER A 180 -8.42 -25.98 10.36
N THR A 181 -7.29 -25.28 10.48
CA THR A 181 -6.16 -25.35 9.55
C THR A 181 -4.92 -25.99 10.17
N TYR A 182 -4.78 -25.98 11.48
CA TYR A 182 -3.61 -26.57 12.15
C TYR A 182 -3.81 -28.06 12.47
N SER A 183 -2.77 -28.87 12.29
CA SER A 183 -2.71 -30.28 12.70
C SER A 183 -1.45 -30.58 13.52
N TYR A 184 -1.53 -31.51 14.48
CA TYR A 184 -0.33 -32.08 15.10
C TYR A 184 0.55 -32.87 14.10
N ASN A 185 0.01 -33.20 12.92
CA ASN A 185 0.74 -33.85 11.83
C ASN A 185 1.47 -32.85 10.91
N ASP A 186 1.29 -31.54 11.12
CA ASP A 186 2.07 -30.53 10.43
C ASP A 186 3.56 -30.71 10.76
N ARG A 187 4.39 -30.67 9.72
CA ARG A 187 5.82 -30.94 9.89
C ARG A 187 6.51 -29.76 10.56
N ALA A 188 7.41 -30.06 11.49
CA ALA A 188 8.29 -29.06 12.07
C ALA A 188 9.08 -28.32 10.96
N GLY A 189 9.32 -27.03 11.17
CA GLY A 189 10.06 -26.17 10.26
C GLY A 189 9.54 -24.74 10.27
N THR A 190 10.08 -23.92 9.38
CA THR A 190 9.64 -22.53 9.22
C THR A 190 8.42 -22.46 8.33
N TYR A 191 7.42 -21.72 8.79
CA TYR A 191 6.22 -21.40 8.03
C TYR A 191 6.26 -19.92 7.66
N GLU A 192 6.13 -19.61 6.36
CA GLU A 192 6.27 -18.23 5.90
C GLU A 192 5.18 -17.83 4.89
N ALA A 193 4.97 -16.52 4.80
CA ALA A 193 4.25 -15.87 3.72
C ALA A 193 4.99 -14.58 3.36
N TYR A 194 5.00 -14.24 2.08
CA TYR A 194 5.63 -13.04 1.55
C TYR A 194 4.58 -11.94 1.44
N VAL A 195 4.66 -10.94 2.32
CA VAL A 195 3.81 -9.75 2.28
C VAL A 195 4.47 -8.69 1.43
N THR A 196 3.72 -8.05 0.54
CA THR A 196 4.21 -7.02 -0.37
C THR A 196 3.25 -5.86 -0.40
N LEU A 197 3.79 -4.65 -0.25
CA LEU A 197 3.09 -3.39 -0.44
C LEU A 197 3.57 -2.77 -1.76
N THR A 198 2.63 -2.38 -2.61
CA THR A 198 2.93 -1.80 -3.93
C THR A 198 1.95 -0.66 -4.26
N ASP A 199 2.38 0.25 -5.12
CA ASP A 199 1.57 1.34 -5.70
C ASP A 199 1.05 1.02 -7.11
N THR A 200 1.42 -0.14 -7.64
CA THR A 200 0.94 -0.65 -8.91
C THR A 200 -0.17 -1.67 -8.69
N THR A 201 -1.18 -1.65 -9.57
CA THR A 201 -2.27 -2.62 -9.50
C THR A 201 -1.73 -4.03 -9.72
N THR A 202 -1.98 -4.92 -8.77
CA THR A 202 -1.77 -6.38 -8.87
C THR A 202 -2.93 -7.11 -9.54
#